data_AF-O31885-F1
#
_entry.id   AF-O31885-F1
#
_cell.length_a   1.000
_cell.length_b   1.000
_cell.length_c   1.000
_cell.angle_alpha   90.00
_cell.angle_beta   90.00
_cell.angle_gamma   90.00
#
_symmetry.space_group_name_H-M   'P 1'
#
loop_
_entity.id
_entity.type
_entity.pdbx_description
1 polymer ?
#
loop_
_entity_poly.entity_id
_entity_poly.type
_entity_poly.pdbx_seq_one_letter_code
_entity_poly.pdbx_strand_id
1 'polypeptide(L)'
;MGRHKATIEGLVMKERYYSHRAPGTERWITQPVCKVTRTEPIFEGYIDIEPIEIGGKVYIPGLNEYVIVTDRQRNIHNEWTYQTDRVIKTIIDEKSLKECEEHNNKKAKNNDTQNQRQIKTSWWQRLTKKD
;
A
#
# COMPACT_ATOMS: atom_id res chain seq x y z
N MET A 1 7.01 -30.98 25.67
CA MET A 1 7.50 -30.33 24.44
C MET A 1 6.74 -30.93 23.27
N GLY A 2 5.75 -30.22 22.71
CA GLY A 2 4.92 -30.74 21.63
C GLY A 2 5.48 -30.33 20.27
N ARG A 3 6.34 -31.15 19.65
CA ARG A 3 6.67 -30.98 18.24
C ARG A 3 5.39 -31.03 17.42
N HIS A 4 5.10 -29.98 16.69
CA HIS A 4 3.90 -29.90 15.86
C HIS A 4 4.24 -29.32 14.49
N LYS A 5 3.43 -29.66 13.51
CA LYS A 5 3.54 -29.09 12.17
C LYS A 5 2.89 -27.72 12.16
N ALA A 6 3.58 -26.75 11.59
CA ALA A 6 3.16 -25.36 11.51
C ALA A 6 3.44 -24.78 10.13
N THR A 7 2.49 -23.98 9.67
CA THR A 7 2.64 -23.07 8.53
C THR A 7 2.61 -21.65 9.07
N ILE A 8 3.60 -20.83 8.74
CA ILE A 8 3.62 -19.40 9.07
C ILE A 8 3.38 -18.62 7.78
N GLU A 9 2.32 -17.84 7.78
CA GLU A 9 1.90 -17.03 6.66
C GLU A 9 2.23 -15.55 6.89
N GLY A 10 2.55 -14.85 5.80
CA GLY A 10 2.65 -13.39 5.79
C GLY A 10 1.70 -12.78 4.76
N LEU A 11 1.65 -11.46 4.77
CA LEU A 11 0.68 -10.67 4.04
C LEU A 11 1.17 -10.33 2.63
N VAL A 12 0.29 -10.52 1.65
CA VAL A 12 0.44 -9.97 0.31
C VAL A 12 -0.48 -8.76 0.18
N MET A 13 0.12 -7.60 0.05
CA MET A 13 -0.58 -6.34 -0.09
C MET A 13 -0.74 -5.98 -1.57
N LYS A 14 -1.83 -5.28 -1.88
CA LYS A 14 -2.00 -4.58 -3.15
C LYS A 14 -1.99 -3.08 -2.88
N GLU A 15 -1.11 -2.38 -3.56
CA GLU A 15 -0.97 -0.93 -3.50
C GLU A 15 -1.69 -0.32 -4.70
N ARG A 16 -2.70 0.51 -4.42
CA ARG A 16 -3.42 1.29 -5.42
C ARG A 16 -3.16 2.76 -5.20
N TYR A 17 -3.28 3.55 -6.25
CA TYR A 17 -3.09 4.98 -6.16
C TYR A 17 -4.38 5.72 -6.44
N TYR A 18 -4.55 6.86 -5.77
CA TYR A 18 -5.56 7.85 -6.12
C TYR A 18 -4.92 9.23 -6.15
N SER A 19 -5.42 10.07 -7.06
CA SER A 19 -5.04 11.47 -7.12
C SER A 19 -6.02 12.32 -6.32
N HIS A 20 -5.53 13.24 -5.51
CA HIS A 20 -6.36 14.25 -4.86
C HIS A 20 -5.60 15.57 -4.80
N ARG A 21 -6.35 16.66 -4.55
CA ARG A 21 -5.78 17.99 -4.39
C ARG A 21 -5.06 18.07 -3.04
N ALA A 22 -3.78 18.41 -3.04
CA ALA A 22 -3.01 18.59 -1.82
C ALA A 22 -3.63 19.73 -0.98
N PRO A 23 -3.82 19.53 0.34
CA PRO A 23 -4.47 20.50 1.20
C PRO A 23 -3.86 21.90 1.09
N GLY A 24 -4.70 22.92 0.92
CA GLY A 24 -4.26 24.32 0.82
C GLY A 24 -3.53 24.71 -0.47
N THR A 25 -3.42 23.82 -1.45
CA THR A 25 -2.71 24.11 -2.72
C THR A 25 -3.56 23.78 -3.93
N GLU A 26 -3.18 24.27 -5.11
CA GLU A 26 -3.79 23.86 -6.40
C GLU A 26 -3.15 22.59 -6.97
N ARG A 27 -2.14 22.06 -6.29
CA ARG A 27 -1.35 20.92 -6.76
C ARG A 27 -2.10 19.63 -6.50
N TRP A 28 -2.18 18.78 -7.51
CA TRP A 28 -2.65 17.41 -7.36
C TRP A 28 -1.48 16.49 -6.99
N ILE A 29 -1.72 15.59 -6.05
CA ILE A 29 -0.74 14.61 -5.58
C ILE A 29 -1.33 13.20 -5.69
N THR A 30 -0.46 12.24 -5.97
CA THR A 30 -0.78 10.82 -6.02
C THR A 30 -0.47 10.22 -4.65
N GLN A 31 -1.43 9.53 -4.04
CA GLN A 31 -1.24 8.86 -2.75
C GLN A 31 -1.44 7.34 -2.89
N PRO A 32 -0.55 6.51 -2.32
CA PRO A 32 -0.74 5.07 -2.25
C PRO A 32 -1.75 4.69 -1.16
N VAL A 33 -2.51 3.64 -1.42
CA VAL A 33 -3.39 2.95 -0.47
C VAL A 33 -3.07 1.47 -0.54
N CYS A 34 -2.60 0.91 0.57
CA CYS A 34 -2.27 -0.49 0.68
C CYS A 34 -3.44 -1.26 1.31
N LYS A 35 -3.81 -2.39 0.71
CA LYS A 35 -4.80 -3.32 1.27
C LYS A 35 -4.25 -4.75 1.22
N VAL A 36 -4.44 -5.51 2.29
CA VAL A 36 -4.15 -6.96 2.30
C VAL A 36 -5.09 -7.66 1.31
N THR A 37 -4.52 -8.46 0.42
CA THR A 37 -5.29 -9.20 -0.60
C THR A 37 -5.36 -10.68 -0.33
N ARG A 38 -4.27 -11.26 0.15
CA ARG A 38 -4.17 -12.66 0.54
C ARG A 38 -2.99 -12.85 1.49
N THR A 39 -2.91 -14.02 2.09
CA THR A 39 -1.74 -14.48 2.81
C THR A 39 -0.99 -15.52 1.97
N GLU A 40 0.32 -15.65 2.17
CA GLU A 40 1.16 -16.66 1.52
C GLU A 40 2.09 -17.30 2.57
N PRO A 41 2.38 -18.61 2.48
CA PRO A 41 3.27 -19.29 3.41
C PRO A 41 4.71 -18.81 3.20
N ILE A 42 5.38 -18.51 4.31
CA ILE A 42 6.81 -18.16 4.34
C ILE A 42 7.65 -19.27 4.96
N PHE A 43 7.02 -20.04 5.86
CA PHE A 43 7.62 -21.21 6.47
C PHE A 43 6.58 -22.31 6.56
N GLU A 44 6.98 -23.52 6.19
CA GLU A 44 6.22 -24.74 6.42
C GLU A 44 7.18 -25.77 7.01
N GLY A 45 6.82 -26.34 8.15
CA GLY A 45 7.68 -27.32 8.79
C GLY A 45 7.21 -27.73 10.17
N TYR A 46 8.10 -28.39 10.90
CA TYR A 46 7.86 -28.72 12.30
C TYR A 46 8.56 -27.71 13.20
N ILE A 47 7.88 -27.32 14.27
CA ILE A 47 8.47 -26.49 15.31
C ILE A 47 8.45 -27.28 16.62
N ASP A 48 9.60 -27.32 17.30
CA ASP A 48 9.82 -28.07 18.54
C ASP A 48 9.48 -27.23 19.79
N ILE A 49 8.53 -26.31 19.67
CA ILE A 49 8.06 -25.44 20.76
C ILE A 49 6.56 -25.62 20.97
N GLU A 50 6.04 -25.08 22.06
CA GLU A 50 4.58 -25.05 22.29
C GLU A 50 3.88 -24.15 21.26
N PRO A 51 2.59 -24.39 20.95
CA PRO A 51 1.86 -23.56 20.01
C PRO A 51 1.94 -22.08 20.37
N ILE A 52 2.27 -21.25 19.39
CA ILE A 52 2.51 -19.83 19.61
C ILE A 52 1.20 -19.11 19.92
N GLU A 53 1.20 -18.22 20.91
CA GLU A 53 0.07 -17.36 21.27
C GLU A 53 -0.03 -16.12 20.36
N ILE A 54 -1.23 -15.55 20.23
CA ILE A 54 -1.43 -14.28 19.51
C ILE A 54 -0.66 -13.17 20.23
N GLY A 55 0.05 -12.34 19.46
CA GLY A 55 1.00 -11.34 19.96
C GLY A 55 2.39 -11.93 20.27
N GLY A 56 2.55 -13.25 20.17
CA GLY A 56 3.82 -13.93 20.34
C GLY A 56 4.82 -13.57 19.24
N LYS A 57 6.09 -13.42 19.63
CA LYS A 57 7.22 -13.17 18.71
C LYS A 57 7.91 -14.49 18.38
N VAL A 58 8.12 -14.75 17.09
CA VAL A 58 8.73 -15.97 16.59
C VAL A 58 9.89 -15.63 15.69
N TYR A 59 11.05 -16.21 15.95
CA TYR A 59 12.19 -16.12 15.05
C TYR A 59 12.06 -17.16 13.93
N ILE A 60 12.15 -16.73 12.67
CA ILE A 60 12.12 -17.63 11.51
C ILE A 60 13.54 -17.75 10.96
N PRO A 61 14.24 -18.90 11.11
CA PRO A 61 15.62 -19.06 10.67
C PRO A 61 15.81 -18.83 9.16
N GLY A 62 14.83 -19.19 8.34
CA GLY A 62 14.90 -18.98 6.88
C GLY A 62 14.87 -17.50 6.46
N LEU A 63 14.33 -16.62 7.32
CA LEU A 63 14.25 -15.18 7.09
C LEU A 63 15.23 -14.38 7.95
N ASN A 64 15.85 -15.02 8.95
CA ASN A 64 16.67 -14.40 9.98
C ASN A 64 16.02 -13.21 10.70
N GLU A 65 14.69 -13.23 10.85
CA GLU A 65 13.91 -12.13 11.43
C GLU A 65 12.86 -12.63 12.43
N TYR A 66 12.45 -11.74 13.34
CA TYR A 66 11.32 -11.97 14.23
C TYR A 66 10.03 -11.46 13.59
N VAL A 67 8.98 -12.26 13.67
CA VAL A 67 7.62 -11.89 13.23
C VAL A 67 6.65 -11.98 14.40
N ILE A 68 5.60 -11.17 14.37
CA ILE A 68 4.55 -11.19 15.39
C ILE A 68 3.36 -11.97 14.83
N VAL A 69 2.88 -12.95 15.60
CA VAL A 69 1.67 -13.71 15.25
C VAL A 69 0.45 -12.84 15.54
N THR A 70 -0.34 -12.53 14.52
CA THR A 70 -1.58 -11.74 14.63
C THR A 70 -2.82 -12.59 14.75
N ASP A 71 -2.79 -13.80 14.19
CA ASP A 71 -3.88 -14.78 14.30
C ASP A 71 -3.31 -16.21 14.25
N ARG A 72 -4.04 -17.18 14.82
CA ARG A 72 -3.67 -18.59 14.79
C ARG A 72 -4.88 -19.49 14.60
N GLN A 73 -4.72 -20.52 13.79
CA GLN A 73 -5.78 -21.49 13.52
C GLN A 73 -5.20 -22.91 13.58
N ARG A 74 -6.02 -23.86 14.05
CA ARG A 74 -5.65 -25.27 14.12
C ARG A 74 -6.64 -26.08 13.30
N ASN A 75 -6.13 -26.92 12.40
CA ASN A 75 -6.97 -27.77 11.58
C ASN A 75 -7.31 -29.11 12.28
N ILE A 76 -8.16 -29.93 11.63
CA ILE A 76 -8.57 -31.26 12.12
C ILE A 76 -7.40 -32.26 12.22
N HIS A 77 -6.28 -32.02 11.53
CA HIS A 77 -5.07 -32.83 11.57
C HIS A 77 -4.08 -32.36 12.65
N ASN A 78 -4.51 -31.47 13.54
CA ASN A 78 -3.71 -30.87 14.60
C ASN A 78 -2.50 -30.04 14.10
N GLU A 79 -2.51 -29.62 12.85
CA GLU A 79 -1.51 -28.73 12.27
C GLU A 79 -1.92 -27.27 12.54
N TRP A 80 -0.94 -26.44 12.82
CA TRP A 80 -1.15 -25.02 13.10
C TRP A 80 -0.88 -24.16 11.89
N THR A 81 -1.66 -23.10 11.72
CA THR A 81 -1.40 -22.02 10.78
C THR A 81 -1.33 -20.72 11.56
N TYR A 82 -0.23 -20.00 11.42
CA TYR A 82 0.04 -18.74 12.10
C TYR A 82 0.09 -17.62 11.08
N GLN A 83 -0.81 -16.65 11.20
CA GLN A 83 -0.77 -15.44 10.38
C GLN A 83 0.08 -14.39 11.09
N THR A 84 0.87 -13.66 10.31
CA THR A 84 1.79 -12.64 10.82
C THR A 84 1.50 -11.28 10.21
N ASP A 85 2.00 -10.24 10.87
CA ASP A 85 1.97 -8.86 10.39
C ASP A 85 2.98 -8.59 9.26
N ARG A 86 3.85 -9.56 8.95
CA ARG A 86 4.92 -9.41 7.97
C ARG A 86 4.36 -9.26 6.57
N VAL A 87 4.70 -8.17 5.89
CA VAL A 87 4.45 -8.01 4.45
C VAL A 87 5.53 -8.72 3.66
N ILE A 88 5.13 -9.72 2.87
CA ILE A 88 6.05 -10.47 1.99
C ILE A 88 6.17 -9.77 0.65
N LYS A 89 5.04 -9.30 0.12
CA LYS A 89 4.94 -8.79 -1.23
C LYS A 89 3.92 -7.67 -1.31
N THR A 90 4.29 -6.63 -2.05
CA THR A 90 3.38 -5.57 -2.45
C THR A 90 3.20 -5.62 -3.97
N ILE A 91 1.98 -5.86 -4.42
CA ILE A 91 1.60 -5.85 -5.84
C ILE A 91 1.12 -4.44 -6.18
N ILE A 92 1.87 -3.76 -7.03
CA ILE A 92 1.55 -2.41 -7.49
C ILE A 92 0.46 -2.50 -8.57
N ASP A 93 -0.63 -1.75 -8.38
CA ASP A 93 -1.66 -1.59 -9.38
C ASP A 93 -1.26 -0.51 -10.39
N GLU A 94 -0.47 -0.92 -11.40
CA GLU A 94 0.05 -0.03 -12.45
C GLU A 94 -1.05 0.76 -13.18
N LYS A 95 -2.25 0.17 -13.31
CA LYS A 95 -3.39 0.83 -13.96
C LYS A 95 -3.81 2.06 -13.15
N SER A 96 -3.98 1.89 -11.83
CA SER A 96 -4.35 3.02 -10.96
C SER A 96 -3.27 4.11 -10.92
N LEU A 97 -1.99 3.73 -11.00
CA LEU A 97 -0.89 4.68 -11.05
C LEU A 97 -0.94 5.53 -12.34
N LYS A 98 -1.08 4.88 -13.50
CA LYS A 98 -1.19 5.56 -14.80
C LYS A 98 -2.41 6.49 -14.87
N GLU A 99 -3.57 6.04 -14.37
CA GLU A 99 -4.77 6.87 -14.32
C GLU A 99 -4.55 8.16 -13.49
N CYS A 100 -3.81 8.06 -12.37
CA CYS A 100 -3.45 9.21 -11.56
C CYS A 100 -2.47 10.16 -12.28
N GLU A 101 -1.44 9.62 -12.94
CA GLU A 101 -0.47 10.41 -13.70
C GLU A 101 -1.15 11.17 -14.85
N GLU A 102 -2.02 10.50 -15.61
CA GLU A 102 -2.80 11.13 -16.68
C GLU A 102 -3.73 12.21 -16.14
N HIS A 103 -4.41 11.95 -15.03
CA HIS A 103 -5.31 12.92 -14.42
C HIS A 103 -4.54 14.16 -13.95
N ASN A 104 -3.40 13.98 -13.28
CA ASN A 104 -2.54 15.07 -12.83
C ASN A 104 -1.99 15.89 -14.01
N ASN A 105 -1.57 15.22 -15.09
CA ASN A 105 -1.08 15.87 -16.32
C ASN A 105 -2.18 16.68 -17.02
N LYS A 106 -3.42 16.16 -17.09
CA LYS A 106 -4.58 16.88 -17.63
C LYS A 106 -4.88 18.12 -16.80
N LYS A 107 -4.82 18.04 -15.46
CA LYS A 107 -5.04 19.17 -14.56
C LYS A 107 -3.94 20.23 -14.66
N ALA A 108 -2.67 19.82 -14.73
CA ALA A 108 -1.55 20.75 -14.92
C ALA A 108 -1.71 21.57 -16.22
N LYS A 109 -2.02 20.91 -17.34
CA LYS A 109 -2.26 21.59 -18.63
C LYS A 109 -3.45 22.55 -18.60
N ASN A 110 -4.53 22.18 -17.91
CA ASN A 110 -5.69 23.06 -17.75
C ASN A 110 -5.37 24.31 -16.93
N ASN A 111 -4.61 24.14 -15.83
CA ASN A 111 -4.17 25.27 -14.99
C ASN A 111 -3.24 26.22 -15.77
N ASP A 112 -2.30 25.69 -16.56
CA ASP A 112 -1.43 26.51 -17.41
C ASP A 112 -2.23 27.29 -18.47
N THR A 113 -3.22 26.64 -19.10
CA THR A 113 -4.09 27.29 -20.08
C THR A 113 -4.95 28.39 -19.44
N GLN A 114 -5.46 28.14 -18.23
CA GLN A 114 -6.24 29.12 -17.48
C GLN A 114 -5.37 30.31 -17.05
N ASN A 115 -4.16 30.06 -16.55
CA ASN A 115 -3.18 31.11 -16.22
C ASN A 115 -2.82 31.94 -17.46
N GLN A 116 -2.56 31.31 -18.61
CA GLN A 116 -2.30 32.04 -19.85
C GLN A 116 -3.50 32.89 -20.29
N ARG A 117 -4.72 32.38 -20.18
CA ARG A 117 -5.94 33.16 -20.48
C ARG A 117 -6.08 34.35 -19.55
N GLN A 118 -5.88 34.17 -18.24
CA GLN A 118 -5.93 35.26 -17.26
C GLN A 118 -4.86 36.32 -17.52
N ILE A 119 -3.62 35.92 -17.84
CA ILE A 119 -2.54 36.83 -18.21
C ILE A 119 -2.92 37.64 -19.46
N LYS A 120 -3.44 36.98 -20.50
CA LYS A 120 -3.89 37.65 -21.73
C LYS A 120 -5.03 38.64 -21.45
N THR A 121 -6.06 38.25 -20.70
CA THR A 121 -7.20 39.13 -20.37
C THR A 121 -6.75 40.33 -19.54
N SER A 122 -5.88 40.11 -18.55
CA SER A 122 -5.31 41.19 -17.71
C SER A 122 -4.47 42.17 -18.55
N TRP A 123 -3.69 41.65 -19.52
CA TRP A 123 -2.94 42.48 -20.46
C TRP A 123 -3.84 43.33 -21.37
N TRP A 124 -4.90 42.73 -21.95
CA TRP A 124 -5.89 43.47 -22.75
C TRP A 124 -6.61 44.55 -21.95
N GLN A 125 -7.02 44.26 -20.71
CA GLN A 125 -7.66 45.25 -19.83
C GLN A 125 -6.73 46.43 -19.50
N ARG A 126 -5.42 46.21 -19.42
CA ARG A 126 -4.43 47.29 -19.24
C ARG A 126 -4.28 48.15 -20.48
N LEU A 127 -4.46 47.59 -21.68
CA LEU A 127 -4.43 48.34 -22.94
C LEU A 127 -5.68 49.20 -23.14
N THR A 128 -6.87 48.69 -22.78
CA THR A 128 -8.14 49.42 -22.98
C THR A 128 -8.41 50.51 -21.94
N LYS A 129 -7.71 50.52 -20.80
CA LYS A 129 -7.85 51.55 -19.76
C LYS A 129 -7.01 52.81 -20.02
N LYS A 130 -6.43 52.97 -21.20
CA LYS A 130 -5.53 54.09 -21.54
C LYS A 130 -6.23 55.34 -22.10
N ASP A 131 -7.56 55.39 -22.08
CA ASP A 131 -8.37 56.58 -22.41
C ASP A 131 -8.98 57.18 -21.14
#